data_AF-A0A329HWJ0-F1
#
_entry.id   AF-A0A329HWJ0-F1
#
_cell.length_a   1.000
_cell.length_b   1.000
_cell.length_c   1.000
_cell.angle_alpha   90.00
_cell.angle_beta   90.00
_cell.angle_gamma   90.00
#
_symmetry.space_group_name_H-M   'P 1'
#
loop_
_entity.id
_entity.type
_entity.pdbx_description
1 polymer ?
#
loop_
_entity_poly.entity_id
_entity_poly.type
_entity_poly.pdbx_seq_one_letter_code
_entity_poly.pdbx_strand_id
1 'polypeptide(L)'
;MEKLKGNKIMVVVGLLVLLVGTLPYAGGIMKGLASGMLHVVLGRSSYTLFNFTVDADTNPIGFVLAISYYLALIAFFTWAGISMIRYGFESK
;
A
#
# COMPACT_ATOMS: atom_id res chain seq x y z
N MET A 1 22.18 8.06 26.00
CA MET A 1 21.05 7.12 25.80
C MET A 1 20.03 7.58 24.76
N GLU A 2 20.08 8.81 24.23
CA GLU A 2 19.03 9.33 23.33
C GLU A 2 19.11 8.80 21.89
N LYS A 3 20.32 8.53 21.36
CA LYS A 3 20.53 8.00 20.01
C LYS A 3 19.92 6.60 19.80
N LEU A 4 20.07 5.72 20.79
CA LEU A 4 19.48 4.36 20.81
C LEU A 4 17.95 4.36 20.83
N LYS A 5 17.31 5.46 21.26
CA LYS A 5 15.85 5.60 21.28
C LYS A 5 15.30 5.98 19.91
N GLY A 6 15.98 6.86 19.17
CA GLY A 6 15.60 7.25 17.80
C GLY A 6 15.61 6.09 16.81
N ASN A 7 16.59 5.20 16.92
CA ASN A 7 16.77 4.08 16.00
C ASN A 7 15.64 3.03 16.12
N LYS A 8 15.22 2.73 17.36
CA LYS A 8 14.08 1.84 17.62
C LYS A 8 12.78 2.39 17.07
N ILE A 9 12.58 3.71 17.11
CA ILE A 9 11.38 4.36 16.56
C ILE A 9 11.33 4.18 15.04
N MET A 10 12.46 4.37 14.35
CA MET A 10 12.50 4.24 12.89
C MET A 10 12.20 2.82 12.40
N VAL A 11 12.66 1.79 13.13
CA VAL A 11 12.30 0.39 12.85
C VAL A 11 10.80 0.15 13.04
N VAL A 12 10.23 0.63 14.16
CA VAL A 12 8.79 0.48 14.43
C VAL A 12 7.95 1.21 13.39
N VAL A 13 8.33 2.43 13.01
CA VAL A 13 7.65 3.19 11.96
C VAL A 13 7.74 2.46 10.62
N GLY A 14 8.90 1.92 10.25
CA GLY A 14 9.04 1.14 9.02
C GLY A 14 8.15 -0.11 9.01
N LEU A 15 8.06 -0.83 10.12
CA LEU A 15 7.14 -1.97 10.26
C LEU A 15 5.67 -1.55 10.16
N LEU A 16 5.30 -0.41 10.76
CA LEU A 16 3.94 0.12 10.66
C LEU A 16 3.60 0.55 9.23
N VAL A 17 4.54 1.18 8.52
CA VAL A 17 4.39 1.53 7.09
C VAL A 17 4.19 0.27 6.25
N LEU A 18 4.93 -0.81 6.51
CA LEU A 18 4.71 -2.09 5.84
C LEU A 18 3.30 -2.62 6.10
N LEU A 19 2.87 -2.69 7.36
CA LEU A 19 1.57 -3.25 7.73
C LEU A 19 0.40 -2.41 7.19
N VAL A 20 0.40 -1.11 7.44
CA VAL A 20 -0.70 -0.21 7.05
C VAL A 20 -0.68 0.07 5.55
N GLY A 21 0.50 0.15 4.95
CA GLY A 21 0.69 0.50 3.55
C GLY A 21 0.58 -0.66 2.57
N THR A 22 0.69 -1.93 3.00
CA THR A 22 0.58 -3.08 2.08
C THR A 22 -0.68 -3.91 2.28
N LEU A 23 -1.12 -4.10 3.53
CA LEU A 23 -2.21 -5.01 3.88
C LEU A 23 -3.57 -4.62 3.26
N PRO A 24 -4.00 -3.33 3.27
CA PRO A 24 -5.29 -2.95 2.67
C PRO A 24 -5.33 -3.20 1.17
N TYR A 25 -4.21 -2.97 0.47
CA TYR A 25 -4.11 -3.16 -0.96
C TYR A 25 -4.02 -4.64 -1.32
N ALA A 26 -3.27 -5.44 -0.56
CA ALA A 26 -3.23 -6.89 -0.75
C ALA A 26 -4.62 -7.53 -0.54
N GLY A 27 -5.34 -7.13 0.51
CA GLY A 27 -6.72 -7.55 0.76
C GLY A 27 -7.68 -7.10 -0.34
N GLY A 28 -7.53 -5.88 -0.84
CA GLY A 28 -8.29 -5.35 -1.98
C GLY A 28 -8.09 -6.16 -3.25
N ILE A 29 -6.83 -6.50 -3.60
CA ILE A 29 -6.50 -7.34 -4.75
C ILE A 29 -7.10 -8.75 -4.59
N MET A 30 -6.92 -9.41 -3.44
CA MET A 30 -7.44 -10.77 -3.23
C MET A 30 -8.97 -10.81 -3.34
N LYS A 31 -9.66 -9.83 -2.76
CA LYS A 31 -11.12 -9.71 -2.89
C LYS A 31 -11.53 -9.46 -4.34
N GLY A 32 -10.87 -8.52 -5.02
CA GLY A 32 -11.21 -8.18 -6.40
C GLY A 32 -10.93 -9.31 -7.39
N LEU A 33 -9.85 -10.06 -7.21
CA LEU A 33 -9.53 -11.25 -8.01
C LEU A 33 -10.56 -12.36 -7.80
N ALA A 34 -11.01 -12.57 -6.55
CA ALA A 34 -11.99 -13.61 -6.24
C ALA A 34 -13.40 -13.30 -6.74
N SER A 35 -13.81 -12.02 -6.72
CA SER A 35 -15.17 -11.60 -7.12
C SER A 35 -15.27 -11.08 -8.56
N GLY A 36 -14.16 -10.99 -9.29
CA GLY A 36 -14.11 -10.32 -10.60
C GLY A 36 -14.44 -8.82 -10.53
N MET A 37 -14.49 -8.23 -9.33
CA MET A 37 -14.99 -6.87 -9.12
C MET A 37 -14.11 -6.14 -8.11
N LEU A 38 -13.45 -5.07 -8.55
CA LEU A 38 -12.50 -4.31 -7.75
C LEU A 38 -13.04 -2.91 -7.46
N HIS A 39 -13.14 -2.56 -6.18
CA HIS A 39 -13.44 -1.20 -5.75
C HIS A 39 -12.15 -0.40 -5.67
N VAL A 40 -11.97 0.54 -6.59
CA VAL A 40 -10.76 1.33 -6.75
C VAL A 40 -10.94 2.67 -6.05
N VAL A 41 -9.98 3.00 -5.20
CA VAL A 41 -9.88 4.31 -4.56
C VAL A 41 -8.60 4.97 -5.08
N LEU A 42 -8.72 5.86 -6.07
CA LEU A 42 -7.56 6.53 -6.71
C LEU A 42 -6.99 7.70 -5.90
N GLY A 43 -7.60 8.01 -4.76
CA GLY A 43 -7.13 9.06 -3.85
C GLY A 43 -8.24 10.02 -3.43
N ARG A 44 -7.88 10.91 -2.52
CA ARG A 44 -8.75 11.96 -1.98
C ARG A 44 -8.25 13.31 -2.46
N SER A 45 -9.00 13.93 -3.38
CA SER A 45 -8.93 15.39 -3.60
C SER A 45 -9.69 16.08 -2.47
N SER A 46 -9.36 17.33 -2.14
CA SER A 46 -9.85 18.09 -0.98
C SER A 46 -11.37 18.08 -0.76
N TYR A 47 -12.18 17.70 -1.75
CA TYR A 47 -13.64 17.60 -1.66
C TYR A 47 -14.25 16.32 -2.28
N THR A 48 -13.46 15.42 -2.87
CA THR A 48 -14.00 14.25 -3.58
C THR A 48 -13.09 13.03 -3.46
N LEU A 49 -13.67 11.92 -2.99
CA LEU A 49 -13.10 10.58 -3.09
C LEU A 49 -13.48 10.01 -4.46
N PHE A 50 -12.48 9.76 -5.31
CA PHE A 50 -12.72 9.07 -6.59
C PHE A 50 -12.79 7.58 -6.33
N ASN A 51 -14.01 7.13 -6.03
CA ASN A 51 -14.34 5.73 -5.83
C ASN A 51 -15.13 5.25 -7.04
N PHE A 52 -14.65 4.21 -7.70
CA PHE A 52 -15.43 3.52 -8.73
C PHE A 52 -15.17 2.02 -8.65
N THR A 53 -16.12 1.26 -9.14
CA THR A 53 -16.04 -0.19 -9.19
C THR A 53 -15.69 -0.59 -10.61
N VAL A 54 -14.72 -1.48 -10.75
CA VAL A 54 -14.38 -2.08 -12.04
C VAL A 54 -14.71 -3.55 -12.01
N ASP A 55 -15.45 -3.99 -13.01
CA ASP A 55 -15.87 -5.37 -13.19
C ASP A 55 -15.07 -5.97 -14.35
N ALA A 56 -14.47 -7.13 -14.13
CA ALA A 56 -13.62 -7.83 -15.08
C ALA A 56 -14.39 -8.30 -16.32
N ASP A 57 -15.69 -8.57 -16.20
CA ASP A 57 -16.52 -9.07 -17.31
C ASP A 57 -16.92 -7.94 -18.26
N THR A 58 -17.16 -6.73 -17.73
CA THR A 58 -17.61 -5.58 -18.52
C THR A 58 -16.47 -4.63 -18.91
N ASN A 59 -15.43 -4.53 -18.09
CA ASN A 59 -14.27 -3.66 -18.31
C ASN A 59 -12.95 -4.34 -17.90
N PRO A 60 -12.51 -5.36 -18.64
CA PRO A 60 -11.32 -6.14 -18.31
C PRO A 60 -10.04 -5.29 -18.30
N ILE A 61 -9.91 -4.31 -19.20
CA ILE A 61 -8.75 -3.42 -19.27
C ILE A 61 -8.67 -2.56 -18.00
N GLY A 62 -9.79 -1.94 -17.60
CA GLY A 62 -9.86 -1.16 -16.37
C GLY A 62 -9.54 -2.00 -15.14
N PHE A 63 -9.97 -3.26 -15.12
CA PHE A 63 -9.73 -4.18 -14.00
C PHE A 63 -8.23 -4.50 -13.87
N VAL A 64 -7.55 -4.78 -14.99
CA VAL A 64 -6.09 -5.00 -15.02
C VAL A 64 -5.33 -3.75 -14.60
N LEU A 65 -5.74 -2.57 -15.07
CA LEU A 65 -5.12 -1.30 -14.68
C LEU A 65 -5.28 -1.03 -13.18
N ALA A 66 -6.43 -1.35 -12.62
CA ALA A 66 -6.70 -1.17 -11.21
C ALA A 66 -5.87 -2.13 -10.33
N ILE A 67 -5.72 -3.40 -10.72
CA ILE A 67 -4.80 -4.34 -10.04
C ILE A 67 -3.36 -3.83 -10.13
N SER A 68 -2.94 -3.37 -11.30
CA SER A 68 -1.59 -2.83 -11.53
C SER A 68 -1.30 -1.63 -10.62
N TYR A 69 -2.26 -0.74 -10.43
CA TYR A 69 -2.16 0.39 -9.51
C TYR A 69 -1.98 -0.08 -8.05
N TYR A 70 -2.76 -1.05 -7.60
CA TYR A 70 -2.65 -1.59 -6.23
C TYR A 70 -1.30 -2.28 -6.01
N LEU A 71 -0.80 -3.04 -7.00
CA LEU A 71 0.53 -3.66 -6.96
C LEU A 71 1.64 -2.60 -6.88
N ALA A 72 1.53 -1.51 -7.64
CA ALA A 72 2.49 -0.41 -7.57
C ALA A 72 2.53 0.24 -6.18
N LEU A 73 1.37 0.43 -5.54
CA LEU A 73 1.28 0.93 -4.17
C LEU A 73 1.92 -0.03 -3.17
N ILE A 74 1.62 -1.34 -3.25
CA ILE A 74 2.25 -2.36 -2.39
C ILE A 74 3.76 -2.31 -2.53
N ALA A 75 4.28 -2.25 -3.76
CA ALA A 75 5.71 -2.17 -4.02
C ALA A 75 6.33 -0.90 -3.41
N PHE A 76 5.69 0.25 -3.59
CA PHE A 76 6.14 1.53 -3.01
C PHE A 76 6.21 1.48 -1.48
N PHE A 77 5.13 1.05 -0.80
CA PHE A 77 5.11 0.97 0.66
C PHE A 77 6.08 -0.09 1.19
N THR A 78 6.26 -1.19 0.47
CA THR A 78 7.25 -2.21 0.80
C THR A 78 8.66 -1.63 0.77
N TRP A 79 9.00 -0.93 -0.30
CA TRP A 79 10.30 -0.28 -0.44
C TRP A 79 10.53 0.78 0.64
N ALA A 80 9.54 1.63 0.90
CA ALA A 80 9.61 2.66 1.93
C ALA A 80 9.81 2.07 3.33
N GLY A 81 9.00 1.08 3.71
CA GLY A 81 9.08 0.42 5.01
C GLY A 81 10.40 -0.30 5.23
N ILE A 82 10.91 -1.05 4.23
CA ILE A 82 12.23 -1.70 4.30
C ILE A 82 13.34 -0.67 4.43
N SER A 83 13.28 0.43 3.68
CA SER A 83 14.30 1.50 3.73
C SER A 83 14.37 2.14 5.12
N MET A 84 13.23 2.39 5.76
CA MET A 84 13.18 2.93 7.13
C MET A 84 13.72 1.95 8.17
N ILE A 85 13.40 0.65 8.04
CA ILE A 85 13.93 -0.41 8.90
C ILE A 85 15.46 -0.49 8.76
N ARG A 86 15.95 -0.49 7.52
CA ARG A 86 17.38 -0.52 7.22
C ARG A 86 18.10 0.68 7.84
N TYR A 87 17.57 1.89 7.65
CA TYR A 87 18.13 3.09 8.27
C TYR A 87 18.12 3.03 9.81
N GLY A 88 17.06 2.48 10.40
CA GLY A 88 16.96 2.25 11.84
C GLY A 88 18.00 1.26 12.40
N PHE A 89 18.48 0.30 11.59
CA PHE A 89 19.54 -0.63 11.99
C PHE A 89 20.96 -0.12 11.68
N GLU A 90 21.14 0.64 10.59
CA GLU A 90 22.45 1.17 10.16
C GLU A 90 22.89 2.40 10.98
N SER A 91 21.95 3.16 11.53
CA SER A 91 22.26 4.19 12.52
C SER A 91 22.66 3.53 13.85
N LYS A 92 23.96 3.30 14.07
CA LYS A 92 24.50 2.95 15.40
C LYS A 92 24.77 4.20 16.25
#